data_AF-A0A2V7JF93-F1
#
_entry.id   AF-A0A2V7JF93-F1
#
_cell.length_a   1.000
_cell.length_b   1.000
_cell.length_c   1.000
_cell.angle_alpha   90.00
_cell.angle_beta   90.00
_cell.angle_gamma   90.00
#
_symmetry.space_group_name_H-M   'P 1'
#
loop_
_entity.id
_entity.type
_entity.pdbx_description
1 polymer ?
#
loop_
_entity_poly.entity_id
_entity_poly.type
_entity_poly.pdbx_seq_one_letter_code
_entity_poly.pdbx_strand_id
1 'polypeptide(L)'
;MTIVALSCGDPALDRALAEADKPVERAEALRARVEIYALRGDLDLAHHDLDALAELRGFVPNSIHDAEDLRVVALVRAAEGDLAAAERALHEVIRRAEVHRQPQLQAAASRDLATLRRAGFIARAEVQIDPPSGSKRPCGSESHIALTHATLATSPA
;
A
#
# COMPACT_ATOMS: atom_id res chain seq x y z
N MET A 1 33.44 -37.99 -29.65
CA MET A 1 34.05 -37.72 -28.33
C MET A 1 33.57 -36.36 -27.86
N THR A 2 32.65 -36.34 -26.91
CA THR A 2 32.10 -35.10 -26.34
C THR A 2 32.99 -34.73 -25.15
N ILE A 3 33.76 -33.65 -25.27
CA ILE A 3 34.45 -33.08 -24.11
C ILE A 3 33.40 -32.24 -23.39
N VAL A 4 32.83 -32.81 -22.33
CA VAL A 4 32.11 -32.04 -21.31
C VAL A 4 33.18 -31.38 -20.46
N ALA A 5 33.51 -30.12 -20.73
CA ALA A 5 34.24 -29.29 -19.79
C ALA A 5 33.26 -28.95 -18.65
N LEU A 6 33.20 -29.82 -17.65
CA LEU A 6 32.65 -29.48 -16.34
C LEU A 6 33.58 -28.41 -15.77
N SER A 7 33.15 -27.15 -15.80
CA SER A 7 33.81 -26.07 -15.07
C SER A 7 33.74 -26.40 -13.58
N CYS A 8 34.82 -26.93 -13.00
CA CYS A 8 35.00 -26.89 -11.55
C CYS A 8 35.08 -25.41 -11.17
N GLY A 9 34.01 -24.86 -10.59
CA GLY A 9 34.05 -23.57 -9.91
C GLY A 9 35.18 -23.60 -8.87
N ASP A 10 35.96 -22.52 -8.80
CA ASP A 10 36.98 -22.38 -7.77
C ASP A 10 36.27 -22.28 -6.41
N PRO A 11 36.47 -23.23 -5.47
CA PRO A 11 35.77 -23.23 -4.19
C PRO A 11 36.11 -22.02 -3.31
N ALA A 12 37.20 -21.30 -3.60
CA ALA A 12 37.51 -20.02 -2.96
C ALA A 12 36.64 -18.89 -3.54
N LEU A 13 36.40 -18.89 -4.84
CA LEU A 13 35.51 -17.94 -5.52
C LEU A 13 34.05 -18.18 -5.10
N ASP A 14 33.58 -19.42 -5.09
CA ASP A 14 32.21 -19.76 -4.67
C ASP A 14 31.95 -19.34 -3.22
N ARG A 15 32.94 -19.51 -2.34
CA ARG A 15 32.86 -19.03 -0.96
C ARG A 15 32.87 -17.50 -0.89
N ALA A 16 33.70 -16.82 -1.68
CA ALA A 16 33.74 -15.36 -1.72
C ALA A 16 32.41 -14.77 -2.21
N LEU A 17 31.78 -15.40 -3.22
CA LEU A 17 30.45 -15.03 -3.70
C LEU A 17 29.38 -15.27 -2.63
N ALA A 18 29.38 -16.45 -1.99
CA ALA A 18 28.43 -16.74 -0.92
C ALA A 18 28.55 -15.77 0.26
N GLU A 19 29.76 -15.35 0.65
CA GLU A 19 29.95 -14.32 1.67
C GLU A 19 29.49 -12.93 1.21
N ALA A 20 29.63 -12.62 -0.09
CA ALA A 20 29.15 -11.37 -0.68
C ALA A 20 27.61 -11.33 -0.83
N ASP A 21 26.94 -12.48 -0.94
CA ASP A 21 25.49 -12.58 -1.10
C ASP A 21 24.73 -12.43 0.22
N LYS A 22 25.33 -12.79 1.37
CA LYS A 22 24.72 -12.62 2.71
C LYS A 22 24.10 -11.24 2.99
N PRO A 23 24.75 -10.10 2.70
CA PRO A 23 24.12 -8.79 2.86
C PRO A 23 22.94 -8.57 1.90
N VAL A 24 22.96 -9.16 0.70
CA VAL A 24 21.83 -9.07 -0.25
C VAL A 24 20.63 -9.84 0.31
N GLU A 25 20.83 -11.09 0.72
CA GLU A 25 19.78 -11.92 1.34
C GLU A 25 19.19 -11.25 2.59
N ARG A 26 20.05 -10.66 3.43
CA ARG A 26 19.60 -9.92 4.62
C ARG A 26 18.77 -8.69 4.25
N ALA A 27 19.16 -7.95 3.22
CA ALA A 27 18.40 -6.80 2.74
C ALA A 27 17.02 -7.21 2.21
N GLU A 28 16.95 -8.30 1.45
CA GLU A 28 15.68 -8.86 0.96
C GLU A 28 14.76 -9.29 2.11
N ALA A 29 15.31 -9.97 3.12
CA ALA A 29 14.55 -10.37 4.30
C ALA A 29 14.02 -9.15 5.08
N LEU A 30 14.83 -8.10 5.24
CA LEU A 30 14.40 -6.85 5.89
C LEU A 30 13.25 -6.20 5.11
N ARG A 31 13.38 -6.06 3.79
CA ARG A 31 12.31 -5.49 2.94
C ARG A 31 10.99 -6.24 3.05
N ALA A 32 11.05 -7.57 2.97
CA ALA A 32 9.86 -8.41 3.10
C ALA A 32 9.19 -8.22 4.47
N ARG A 33 9.99 -8.09 5.53
CA ARG A 33 9.50 -7.89 6.89
C ARG A 33 8.90 -6.49 7.09
N VAL A 34 9.52 -5.45 6.55
CA VAL A 34 8.95 -4.09 6.52
C VAL A 34 7.61 -4.08 5.77
N GLU A 35 7.52 -4.74 4.62
CA GLU A 35 6.26 -4.84 3.86
C GLU A 35 5.16 -5.49 4.70
N ILE A 36 5.46 -6.57 5.41
CA ILE A 36 4.52 -7.21 6.34
C ILE A 36 4.11 -6.27 7.48
N TYR A 37 5.05 -5.57 8.11
CA TYR A 37 4.77 -4.65 9.21
C TYR A 37 3.95 -3.45 8.76
N ALA A 38 4.27 -2.86 7.61
CA ALA A 38 3.49 -1.76 7.02
C ALA A 38 2.04 -2.18 6.75
N LEU A 39 1.82 -3.37 6.20
CA LEU A 39 0.47 -3.90 5.94
C LEU A 39 -0.32 -4.18 7.21
N ARG A 40 0.35 -4.47 8.33
CA ARG A 40 -0.27 -4.70 9.65
C ARG A 40 -0.47 -3.42 10.45
N GLY A 41 0.18 -2.32 10.06
CA GLY A 41 0.23 -1.09 10.84
C GLY A 41 1.24 -1.12 11.98
N ASP A 42 2.15 -2.09 12.01
CA ASP A 42 3.23 -2.22 13.00
C ASP A 42 4.38 -1.23 12.68
N LEU A 43 4.08 0.07 12.68
CA LEU A 43 4.97 1.11 12.13
C LEU A 43 6.30 1.25 12.86
N ASP A 44 6.35 1.01 14.17
CA ASP A 44 7.62 1.06 14.94
C ASP A 44 8.60 -0.02 14.47
N LEU A 45 8.10 -1.25 14.22
CA LEU A 45 8.91 -2.36 13.70
C LEU A 45 9.32 -2.12 12.25
N ALA A 46 8.43 -1.53 11.44
CA ALA A 46 8.74 -1.15 10.07
C ALA A 46 9.89 -0.13 10.01
N HIS A 47 9.87 0.89 10.88
CA HIS A 47 10.96 1.87 10.96
C HIS A 47 12.26 1.26 11.44
N HIS A 48 12.21 0.44 12.49
CA HIS A 48 13.39 -0.26 12.99
C HIS A 48 14.10 -1.05 11.88
N ASP A 49 13.33 -1.75 11.05
CA ASP A 49 13.89 -2.54 9.95
C ASP A 49 14.36 -1.69 8.76
N LEU A 50 13.75 -0.52 8.52
CA LEU A 50 14.24 0.45 7.55
C LEU A 50 15.58 1.07 7.98
N ASP A 51 15.76 1.35 9.27
CA ASP A 51 17.02 1.82 9.82
C ASP A 51 18.11 0.75 9.65
N ALA A 52 17.79 -0.51 9.98
CA ALA A 52 18.71 -1.64 9.77
C ALA A 52 19.06 -1.85 8.28
N LEU A 53 18.12 -1.59 7.37
CA LEU A 53 18.34 -1.66 5.93
C LEU A 53 19.26 -0.53 5.45
N ALA A 54 19.10 0.70 5.97
CA ALA A 54 19.96 1.82 5.66
C ALA A 54 21.41 1.60 6.15
N GLU A 55 21.59 1.04 7.35
CA GLU A 55 22.90 0.64 7.87
C GLU A 55 23.59 -0.39 6.98
N LEU A 56 22.83 -1.38 6.49
CA LEU A 56 23.32 -2.43 5.61
C LEU A 56 23.77 -1.87 4.24
N ARG A 57 23.12 -0.81 3.75
CA ARG A 57 23.39 -0.16 2.45
C ARG A 57 24.56 0.81 2.47
N GLY A 58 24.99 1.28 3.64
CA GLY A 58 26.08 2.26 3.79
C GLY A 58 27.44 1.85 3.20
N PHE A 59 27.58 0.59 2.76
CA PHE A 59 28.85 0.04 2.28
C PHE A 59 28.99 -0.02 0.75
N VAL A 60 27.90 -0.14 -0.03
CA VAL A 60 27.96 -0.17 -1.51
C VAL A 60 26.68 0.45 -2.12
N PRO A 61 26.77 1.61 -2.80
CA PRO A 61 25.64 2.18 -3.53
C PRO A 61 25.23 1.25 -4.68
N ASN A 62 23.96 0.88 -4.74
CA ASN A 62 23.40 0.12 -5.85
C ASN A 62 22.03 0.70 -6.22
N SER A 63 21.96 1.37 -7.36
CA SER A 63 20.77 2.12 -7.78
C SER A 63 19.52 1.26 -7.98
N ILE A 64 19.67 -0.04 -8.28
CA ILE A 64 18.56 -0.98 -8.37
C ILE A 64 18.04 -1.28 -6.96
N HIS A 65 18.95 -1.58 -6.03
CA HIS A 65 18.58 -1.82 -4.64
C HIS A 65 17.97 -0.59 -3.97
N ASP A 66 18.50 0.61 -4.25
CA ASP A 66 17.96 1.87 -3.73
C ASP A 66 16.51 2.10 -4.19
N ALA A 67 16.16 1.65 -5.40
CA ALA A 67 14.80 1.75 -5.93
C ALA A 67 13.85 0.75 -5.23
N GLU A 68 14.32 -0.45 -4.91
CA GLU A 68 13.54 -1.42 -4.12
C GLU A 68 13.36 -0.95 -2.66
N ASP A 69 14.40 -0.41 -2.05
CA ASP A 69 14.35 0.17 -0.70
C ASP A 69 13.34 1.33 -0.66
N LEU A 70 13.39 2.20 -1.67
CA LEU A 70 12.44 3.30 -1.83
C LEU A 70 10.99 2.82 -2.01
N ARG A 71 10.75 1.70 -2.70
CA ARG A 71 9.40 1.10 -2.81
C ARG A 71 8.85 0.75 -1.44
N VAL A 72 9.67 0.11 -0.61
CA VAL A 72 9.27 -0.31 0.73
C VAL A 72 9.07 0.90 1.66
N VAL A 73 9.91 1.93 1.56
CA VAL A 73 9.68 3.22 2.25
C VAL A 73 8.33 3.83 1.86
N ALA A 74 7.95 3.76 0.58
CA ALA A 74 6.66 4.27 0.13
C ALA A 74 5.47 3.53 0.75
N LEU A 75 5.60 2.22 0.98
CA LEU A 75 4.56 1.43 1.66
C LEU A 75 4.41 1.86 3.13
N VAL A 76 5.52 2.11 3.82
CA VAL A 76 5.48 2.63 5.21
C VAL A 76 4.83 4.02 5.24
N ARG A 77 5.21 4.93 4.33
CA ARG A 77 4.56 6.25 4.21
C ARG A 77 3.06 6.16 3.95
N ALA A 78 2.63 5.20 3.13
CA ALA A 78 1.22 4.97 2.88
C ALA A 78 0.49 4.49 4.15
N ALA A 79 1.11 3.57 4.91
CA ALA A 79 0.57 3.06 6.18
C ALA A 79 0.53 4.13 7.28
N GLU A 80 1.47 5.10 7.28
CA GLU A 80 1.44 6.30 8.11
C GLU A 80 0.33 7.30 7.72
N GLY A 81 -0.30 7.11 6.56
CA GLY A 81 -1.29 8.04 6.00
C GLY A 81 -0.70 9.20 5.20
N ASP A 82 0.63 9.28 5.04
CA ASP A 82 1.27 10.24 4.12
C ASP A 82 1.20 9.74 2.67
N LEU A 83 -0.04 9.70 2.14
CA LEU A 83 -0.34 9.23 0.80
C LEU A 83 0.41 10.03 -0.28
N ALA A 84 0.64 11.33 -0.03
CA ALA A 84 1.33 12.19 -0.97
C ALA A 84 2.83 11.87 -1.06
N ALA A 85 3.51 11.63 0.06
CA ALA A 85 4.90 11.18 0.04
C ALA A 85 5.03 9.78 -0.56
N ALA A 86 4.13 8.87 -0.23
CA ALA A 86 4.10 7.53 -0.81
C ALA A 86 3.93 7.56 -2.33
N GLU A 87 2.99 8.35 -2.87
CA GLU A 87 2.79 8.48 -4.32
C GLU A 87 4.03 9.05 -5.02
N ARG A 88 4.65 10.09 -4.44
CA ARG A 88 5.91 10.66 -4.99
C ARG A 88 7.03 9.62 -5.01
N ALA A 89 7.20 8.86 -3.93
CA ALA A 89 8.21 7.82 -3.85
C ALA A 89 7.96 6.72 -4.90
N LEU A 90 6.72 6.25 -5.07
CA LEU A 90 6.38 5.22 -6.07
C LEU A 90 6.62 5.69 -7.51
N HIS A 91 6.32 6.96 -7.85
CA HIS A 91 6.68 7.50 -9.16
C HIS A 91 8.19 7.51 -9.39
N GLU A 92 9.00 7.83 -8.37
CA GLU A 92 10.45 7.77 -8.46
C GLU A 92 10.97 6.34 -8.63
N VAL A 93 10.36 5.36 -7.95
CA VAL A 93 10.67 3.93 -8.16
C VAL A 93 10.40 3.52 -9.60
N ILE A 94 9.23 3.87 -10.15
CA ILE A 94 8.87 3.59 -11.55
C ILE A 94 9.90 4.19 -12.50
N ARG A 95 10.26 5.46 -12.31
CA ARG A 95 11.26 6.15 -13.12
C ARG A 95 12.62 5.44 -13.09
N ARG A 96 13.09 5.03 -11.91
CA ARG A 96 14.37 4.30 -11.76
C ARG A 96 14.30 2.92 -12.38
N ALA A 97 13.19 2.21 -12.18
CA ALA A 97 12.96 0.89 -12.77
C ALA A 97 12.98 0.94 -14.30
N GLU A 98 12.41 1.98 -14.91
CA GLU A 98 12.46 2.21 -16.35
C GLU A 98 13.90 2.47 -16.84
N VAL A 99 14.63 3.37 -16.16
CA VAL A 99 16.04 3.68 -16.49
C VAL A 99 16.91 2.43 -16.45
N HIS A 100 16.72 1.56 -15.46
CA HIS A 100 17.50 0.34 -15.26
C HIS A 100 16.89 -0.91 -15.90
N ARG A 101 15.81 -0.76 -16.69
CA ARG A 101 15.09 -1.86 -17.36
C ARG A 101 14.70 -3.01 -16.42
N GLN A 102 14.06 -2.66 -15.30
CA GLN A 102 13.56 -3.58 -14.27
C GLN A 102 12.03 -3.71 -14.36
N PRO A 103 11.48 -4.47 -15.33
CA PRO A 103 10.05 -4.51 -15.57
C PRO A 103 9.25 -5.08 -14.39
N GLN A 104 9.84 -5.99 -13.60
CA GLN A 104 9.19 -6.54 -12.40
C GLN A 104 9.02 -5.48 -11.32
N LEU A 105 10.05 -4.67 -11.07
CA LEU A 105 9.98 -3.57 -10.11
C LEU A 105 9.00 -2.48 -10.54
N GLN A 106 9.00 -2.13 -11.84
CA GLN A 106 8.04 -1.20 -12.43
C GLN A 106 6.61 -1.69 -12.23
N ALA A 107 6.33 -2.97 -12.49
CA ALA A 107 5.01 -3.56 -12.32
C ALA A 107 4.58 -3.58 -10.85
N ALA A 108 5.49 -3.88 -9.92
CA ALA A 108 5.22 -3.85 -8.48
C ALA A 108 4.84 -2.43 -8.03
N ALA A 109 5.68 -1.43 -8.31
CA ALA A 109 5.41 -0.05 -7.94
C ALA A 109 4.12 0.51 -8.57
N SER A 110 3.81 0.11 -9.82
CA SER A 110 2.56 0.50 -10.49
C SER A 110 1.33 -0.09 -9.80
N ARG A 111 1.42 -1.34 -9.33
CA ARG A 111 0.36 -2.00 -8.55
C ARG A 111 0.16 -1.28 -7.22
N ASP A 112 1.23 -0.98 -6.51
CA ASP A 112 1.21 -0.31 -5.21
C ASP A 112 0.55 1.08 -5.35
N LEU A 113 0.88 1.80 -6.41
CA LEU A 113 0.30 3.11 -6.74
C LEU A 113 -1.19 3.03 -7.10
N ALA A 114 -1.60 1.99 -7.82
CA ALA A 114 -3.01 1.73 -8.08
C ALA A 114 -3.80 1.44 -6.79
N THR A 115 -3.21 0.64 -5.89
CA THR A 115 -3.79 0.35 -4.56
C THR A 115 -3.93 1.61 -3.72
N LEU A 116 -2.88 2.44 -3.66
CA LEU A 116 -2.88 3.70 -2.92
C LEU A 116 -3.96 4.66 -3.40
N ARG A 117 -4.10 4.82 -4.72
CA ARG A 117 -5.18 5.64 -5.30
C ARG A 117 -6.55 5.10 -4.91
N ARG A 118 -6.75 3.79 -4.95
CA ARG A 118 -8.01 3.15 -4.56
C ARG A 118 -8.36 3.41 -3.10
N ALA A 119 -7.39 3.28 -2.19
CA ALA A 119 -7.55 3.59 -0.78
C ALA A 119 -7.89 5.08 -0.56
N GLY A 120 -7.19 5.99 -1.23
CA GLY A 120 -7.47 7.43 -1.18
C GLY A 120 -8.86 7.80 -1.71
N PHE A 121 -9.35 7.12 -2.75
CA PHE A 121 -10.72 7.30 -3.24
C PHE A 121 -11.76 6.84 -2.22
N ILE A 122 -11.54 5.71 -1.53
CA ILE A 122 -12.46 5.22 -0.48
C ILE A 122 -12.49 6.20 0.70
N ALA A 123 -11.33 6.62 1.20
CA ALA A 123 -11.24 7.59 2.30
C ALA A 123 -11.94 8.92 1.96
N ARG A 124 -11.79 9.42 0.73
CA ARG A 124 -12.48 10.63 0.27
C ARG A 124 -14.00 10.44 0.17
N ALA A 125 -14.45 9.28 -0.29
CA ALA A 125 -15.86 8.95 -0.37
C ALA A 125 -16.51 8.85 1.02
N GLU A 126 -15.81 8.27 2.00
CA GLU A 126 -16.28 8.19 3.39
C GLU A 126 -16.40 9.58 4.04
N VAL A 127 -15.44 10.48 3.83
CA VAL A 127 -15.52 11.89 4.30
C VAL A 127 -16.71 12.65 3.67
N GLN A 128 -17.15 12.25 2.47
CA GLN A 128 -18.32 12.86 1.81
C GLN A 128 -19.65 12.24 2.26
N ILE A 129 -19.63 11.09 2.94
CA ILE A 129 -20.79 10.47 3.59
C ILE A 129 -20.79 10.88 5.08
N ASP A 130 -20.69 12.18 5.36
CA ASP A 130 -21.23 12.70 6.62
C ASP A 130 -22.76 12.68 6.49
N PRO A 131 -23.51 12.15 7.48
CA PRO A 131 -24.97 12.16 7.42
C PRO A 131 -25.45 13.61 7.29
N PRO A 132 -26.54 13.89 6.54
CA PRO A 132 -27.04 15.25 6.41
C PRO A 132 -27.26 15.82 7.82
N SER A 133 -26.49 16.87 8.17
CA SER A 133 -26.58 17.50 9.48
C SER A 133 -28.05 17.73 9.79
N GLY A 134 -28.54 17.09 10.85
CA GLY A 134 -29.96 16.99 11.12
C GLY A 134 -30.62 18.36 11.09
N SER A 135 -31.42 18.63 10.05
CA SER A 135 -32.39 19.69 10.12
C SER A 135 -33.45 19.24 11.12
N LYS A 136 -33.30 19.70 12.37
CA LYS A 136 -34.39 19.67 13.36
C LYS A 136 -35.53 20.49 12.79
N ARG A 137 -36.44 19.86 12.05
CA ARG A 137 -37.79 20.38 11.91
C ARG A 137 -38.50 20.16 13.25
N PRO A 138 -38.95 21.22 13.94
CA PRO A 138 -39.69 21.03 15.17
C PRO A 138 -41.03 20.35 14.84
N CYS A 139 -41.33 19.33 15.64
CA CYS A 139 -42.62 18.68 15.71
C CYS A 139 -43.65 19.74 16.12
N GLY A 140 -44.49 20.18 15.18
CA GLY A 140 -45.72 20.90 15.47
C GLY A 140 -46.88 19.91 15.47
N SER A 141 -47.32 19.53 16.66
CA SER A 141 -48.57 18.81 16.89
C SER A 141 -49.77 19.73 16.65
N GLU A 142 -50.88 19.11 16.20
CA GLU A 142 -52.25 19.64 16.11
C GLU A 142 -52.51 20.55 14.88
N SER A 143 -53.61 20.47 14.13
CA SER A 143 -54.93 19.90 14.41
C SER A 143 -55.74 19.86 13.09
N HIS A 144 -56.79 19.04 13.08
CA HIS A 144 -57.96 19.09 12.18
C HIS A 144 -57.77 18.77 10.69
N ILE A 145 -58.18 17.56 10.28
CA ILE A 145 -59.07 17.43 9.11
C ILE A 145 -60.19 16.43 9.42
N ALA A 146 -61.35 17.02 9.67
CA ALA A 146 -62.70 16.59 9.35
C ALA A 146 -62.97 15.09 9.10
N LEU A 147 -63.74 14.54 10.03
CA LEU A 147 -64.73 13.48 9.80
C LEU A 147 -65.58 13.84 8.56
N THR A 148 -65.46 13.08 7.47
CA THR A 148 -66.51 13.00 6.44
C THR A 148 -67.15 11.62 6.50
N HIS A 149 -68.33 11.59 7.12
CA HIS A 149 -69.31 10.53 7.02
C HIS A 149 -69.76 10.34 5.56
N ALA A 150 -69.87 9.09 5.12
CA ALA A 150 -70.96 8.62 4.26
C ALA A 150 -70.90 7.08 4.10
N THR A 151 -71.48 6.35 5.05
CA THR A 151 -71.92 4.97 4.82
C THR A 151 -73.41 5.03 4.52
N LEU A 152 -73.77 4.78 3.26
CA LEU A 152 -75.15 4.62 2.82
C LEU A 152 -75.65 3.24 3.26
N ALA A 153 -76.55 3.20 4.22
CA ALA A 153 -77.42 2.05 4.45
C ALA A 153 -78.79 2.50 4.97
N THR A 154 -79.79 2.27 4.13
CA THR A 154 -81.17 1.83 4.43
C THR A 154 -82.10 2.73 5.25
N SER A 155 -83.20 3.13 4.60
CA SER A 155 -84.50 3.40 5.21
C SER A 155 -85.61 3.35 4.14
N PRO A 156 -86.90 3.27 4.47
CA PRO A 156 -87.57 2.06 4.95
C PRO A 156 -88.93 1.79 4.24
N ALA A 157 -89.48 0.58 4.39
CA ALA A 157 -90.91 0.28 4.59
C ALA A 157 -91.09 -1.24 4.69
#